data_AF-A0A7C7EAD4-F1
#
_entry.id   AF-A0A7C7EAD4-F1
#
_cell.length_a   1.000
_cell.length_b   1.000
_cell.length_c   1.000
_cell.angle_alpha   90.00
_cell.angle_beta   90.00
_cell.angle_gamma   90.00
#
_symmetry.space_group_name_H-M   'P 1'
#
loop_
_entity.id
_entity.type
_entity.pdbx_description
1 polymer ?
#
loop_
_entity_poly.entity_id
_entity_poly.type
_entity_poly.pdbx_seq_one_letter_code
_entity_poly.pdbx_strand_id
1 'polypeptide(L)'
;MDSKTKSLVKIVAIVILAAVLAYATLYGLQIAGYKVIPIKKAIKLGLDLRGGVSVLLEAKPKPGEKINDEKMSGAENVIRGRIDQLGVTEPVIVRQGDTRILVELPGVKDSQRALEIIGKTASLQFISSDNEVILTGDNVRDAKAVYGEQNQPMVSLKLDSEGAKKFAKATEKYFDQPIAIMLDEQVISAPTVKAVITTGEAVITNMQSIENAAELAALIRAGALPVDLEQRQVMTVGPTLGADSLNKSLKA
;
A
#
# COMPACT_ATOMS: atom_id res chain seq x y z
N MET A 1 32.65 -39.63 49.77
CA MET A 1 32.76 -39.17 48.36
C MET A 1 33.99 -38.29 48.24
N ASP A 2 34.98 -38.75 47.50
CA ASP A 2 36.31 -38.14 47.39
C ASP A 2 36.22 -36.71 46.81
N SER A 3 37.15 -35.83 47.22
CA SER A 3 37.16 -34.41 46.86
C SER A 3 37.21 -34.19 45.35
N LYS A 4 37.90 -35.08 44.63
CA LYS A 4 38.00 -35.10 43.16
C LYS A 4 36.65 -35.39 42.49
N THR A 5 35.87 -36.33 43.04
CA THR A 5 34.55 -36.69 42.49
C THR A 5 33.56 -35.54 42.65
N LYS A 6 33.60 -34.79 43.76
CA LYS A 6 32.74 -33.61 43.98
C LYS A 6 33.04 -32.48 42.99
N SER A 7 34.32 -32.24 42.68
CA SER A 7 34.71 -31.23 41.68
C SER A 7 34.32 -31.64 40.27
N LEU A 8 34.45 -32.93 39.94
CA LEU A 8 34.05 -33.44 38.62
C LEU A 8 32.54 -33.28 38.38
N VAL A 9 31.72 -33.61 39.38
CA VAL A 9 30.25 -33.43 39.30
C VAL A 9 29.86 -31.96 39.12
N LYS A 10 30.56 -31.03 39.78
CA LYS A 10 30.33 -29.58 39.60
C LYS A 10 30.65 -29.12 38.18
N ILE A 11 31.76 -29.58 37.61
CA ILE A 11 32.16 -29.22 36.24
C ILE A 11 31.13 -29.76 35.23
N VAL A 12 30.73 -31.03 35.38
CA VAL A 12 29.72 -31.63 34.50
C VAL A 12 28.38 -30.91 34.61
N ALA A 13 27.96 -30.52 35.82
CA ALA A 13 26.73 -29.75 36.01
C ALA A 13 26.80 -28.36 35.35
N ILE A 14 27.95 -27.67 35.41
CA ILE A 14 28.16 -26.39 34.73
C ILE A 14 28.11 -26.55 33.22
N VAL A 15 28.73 -27.60 32.67
CA VAL A 15 28.72 -27.88 31.22
C VAL A 15 27.31 -28.19 30.73
N ILE A 16 26.55 -28.98 31.48
CA ILE A 16 25.15 -29.28 31.16
C ILE A 16 24.30 -28.01 31.25
N LEU A 17 24.50 -27.17 32.28
CA LEU A 17 23.80 -25.90 32.42
C LEU A 17 24.11 -24.94 31.26
N ALA A 18 25.37 -24.85 30.85
CA ALA A 18 25.79 -24.05 29.70
C ALA A 18 25.18 -24.58 28.39
N ALA A 19 25.12 -25.90 28.20
CA ALA A 19 24.50 -26.53 27.04
C ALA A 19 22.98 -26.27 27.00
N VAL A 20 22.29 -26.35 28.14
CA VAL A 20 20.86 -26.04 28.27
C VAL A 20 20.60 -24.56 27.99
N LEU A 21 21.46 -23.66 28.50
CA LEU A 21 21.37 -22.22 28.20
C LEU A 21 21.61 -21.92 26.71
N ALA A 22 22.60 -22.55 26.08
CA ALA A 22 22.87 -22.40 24.65
C ALA A 22 21.73 -22.96 23.78
N TYR A 23 21.13 -24.08 24.19
CA TYR A 23 19.97 -24.63 23.52
C TYR A 23 18.74 -23.71 23.67
N ALA A 24 18.52 -23.19 24.88
CA ALA A 24 17.43 -22.27 25.18
C ALA A 24 17.51 -20.95 24.38
N THR A 25 18.71 -20.41 24.17
CA THR A 25 18.89 -19.18 23.36
C THR A 25 18.66 -19.41 21.87
N LEU A 26 19.01 -20.59 21.36
CA LEU A 26 18.85 -20.94 19.94
C LEU A 26 17.42 -21.33 19.56
N TYR A 27 16.77 -22.15 20.39
CA TYR A 27 15.46 -22.75 20.08
C TYR A 27 14.29 -22.06 20.82
N GLY A 28 14.59 -21.21 21.79
CA GLY A 28 13.61 -20.62 22.70
C GLY A 28 13.25 -21.58 23.84
N LEU A 29 12.97 -21.02 25.02
CA LEU A 29 12.56 -21.78 26.21
C LEU A 29 11.38 -21.05 26.86
N GLN A 30 10.33 -21.79 27.20
CA GLN A 30 9.15 -21.25 27.88
C GLN A 30 9.18 -21.69 29.34
N ILE A 31 9.59 -20.78 30.24
CA ILE A 31 9.59 -21.01 31.69
C ILE A 31 8.74 -19.92 32.34
N ALA A 32 7.81 -20.31 33.19
CA ALA A 32 7.04 -19.42 34.09
C ALA A 32 6.42 -18.18 33.40
N GLY A 33 5.85 -18.35 32.20
CA GLY A 33 5.14 -17.27 31.48
C GLY A 33 6.04 -16.30 30.70
N TYR A 34 7.37 -16.38 30.83
CA TYR A 34 8.31 -15.59 30.03
C TYR A 34 8.66 -16.34 28.75
N LYS A 35 8.25 -15.78 27.61
CA LYS A 35 8.55 -16.32 26.27
C LYS A 35 9.82 -15.67 25.75
N VAL A 36 10.96 -16.36 25.86
CA VAL A 36 12.20 -15.90 25.24
C VAL A 36 12.07 -16.10 23.73
N ILE A 37 11.88 -15.00 22.99
CA ILE A 37 11.73 -15.02 21.54
C ILE A 37 13.10 -15.34 20.92
N PRO A 38 13.23 -16.34 20.02
CA PRO A 38 14.49 -16.63 19.36
C PRO A 38 14.98 -15.40 18.58
N ILE A 39 16.29 -15.08 18.65
CA ILE A 39 16.90 -13.88 18.06
C ILE A 39 16.54 -13.71 16.57
N LYS A 40 16.36 -14.83 15.85
CA LYS A 40 15.89 -14.86 14.44
C LYS A 40 14.55 -14.15 14.20
N LYS A 41 13.70 -14.00 15.21
CA LYS A 41 12.41 -13.30 15.14
C LYS A 41 12.45 -11.88 15.69
N ALA A 42 13.54 -11.47 16.33
CA ALA A 42 13.67 -10.15 16.96
C ALA A 42 14.39 -9.11 16.07
N ILE A 43 15.07 -9.54 15.01
CA ILE A 43 15.77 -8.64 14.09
C ILE A 43 14.80 -8.19 12.99
N LYS A 44 14.51 -6.88 12.92
CA LYS A 44 13.82 -6.27 11.77
C LYS A 44 14.82 -6.22 10.62
N LEU A 45 14.53 -6.98 9.57
CA LEU A 45 15.38 -7.08 8.40
C LEU A 45 14.96 -5.99 7.40
N GLY A 46 15.88 -5.11 7.02
CA GLY A 46 15.65 -4.07 6.00
C GLY A 46 15.66 -4.62 4.56
N LEU A 47 15.60 -3.71 3.58
CA LEU A 47 15.62 -4.05 2.15
C LEU A 47 16.80 -4.95 1.77
N ASP A 48 17.98 -4.69 2.34
CA ASP A 48 19.22 -5.43 2.05
C ASP A 48 19.17 -6.89 2.47
N LEU A 49 18.27 -7.26 3.39
CA LEU A 49 18.18 -8.60 3.96
C LEU A 49 16.88 -9.34 3.58
N ARG A 50 15.75 -8.62 3.40
CA ARG A 50 14.47 -9.20 2.96
C ARG A 50 14.31 -9.19 1.43
N GLY A 51 15.08 -8.38 0.71
CA GLY A 51 14.75 -8.00 -0.66
C GLY A 51 13.53 -7.08 -0.71
N GLY A 52 13.22 -6.55 -1.90
CA GLY A 52 12.11 -5.62 -2.13
C GLY A 52 12.46 -4.58 -3.19
N VAL A 53 11.76 -3.43 -3.15
CA VAL A 53 12.01 -2.31 -4.07
C VAL A 53 12.22 -1.01 -3.31
N SER A 54 13.19 -0.22 -3.76
CA SER A 54 13.41 1.18 -3.37
C SER A 54 13.25 2.05 -4.61
N VAL A 55 12.47 3.12 -4.50
CA VAL A 55 12.22 4.07 -5.58
C VAL A 55 12.32 5.49 -5.08
N LEU A 56 13.02 6.31 -5.86
CA LEU A 56 13.04 7.75 -5.68
C LEU A 56 12.05 8.40 -6.64
N LEU A 57 10.98 8.95 -6.09
CA LEU A 57 9.95 9.69 -6.81
C LEU A 57 10.30 11.18 -6.80
N GLU A 58 10.19 11.86 -7.94
CA GLU A 58 10.39 13.30 -8.07
C GLU A 58 9.11 13.97 -8.58
N ALA A 59 8.71 15.05 -7.91
CA ALA A 59 7.55 15.82 -8.27
C ALA A 59 7.76 16.55 -9.61
N LYS A 60 6.79 16.38 -10.51
CA LYS A 60 6.70 17.03 -11.81
C LYS A 60 5.52 18.01 -11.81
N PRO A 61 5.74 19.27 -11.37
CA PRO A 61 4.70 20.29 -11.41
C PRO A 61 4.28 20.59 -12.85
N LYS A 62 3.00 20.93 -13.05
CA LYS A 62 2.54 21.50 -14.31
C LYS A 62 3.13 22.91 -14.50
N PRO A 63 3.21 23.45 -15.73
CA PRO A 63 3.75 24.78 -15.96
C PRO A 63 3.04 25.85 -15.10
N GLY A 64 3.82 26.62 -14.33
CA GLY A 64 3.31 27.65 -13.41
C GLY A 64 2.87 27.14 -12.04
N GLU A 65 2.87 25.83 -11.82
CA GLU A 65 2.56 25.21 -10.54
C GLU A 65 3.78 25.22 -9.63
N LYS A 66 3.60 25.68 -8.39
CA LYS A 66 4.65 25.62 -7.36
C LYS A 66 4.51 24.35 -6.55
N ILE A 67 5.65 23.70 -6.31
CA ILE A 67 5.77 22.65 -5.30
C ILE A 67 5.90 23.32 -3.93
N ASN A 68 5.05 22.94 -3.00
CA ASN A 68 5.08 23.39 -1.62
C ASN A 68 5.01 22.19 -0.68
N ASP A 69 5.24 22.45 0.61
CA ASP A 69 5.22 21.42 1.65
C ASP A 69 3.88 20.68 1.70
N GLU A 70 2.77 21.40 1.53
CA GLU A 70 1.41 20.83 1.56
C GLU A 70 1.19 19.78 0.46
N LYS A 71 1.60 20.06 -0.79
CA LYS A 71 1.50 19.10 -1.89
C LYS A 71 2.39 17.89 -1.69
N MET A 72 3.61 18.09 -1.18
CA MET A 72 4.51 16.98 -0.88
C MET A 72 3.98 16.12 0.27
N SER A 73 3.39 16.73 1.29
CA SER A 73 2.74 16.03 2.42
C SER A 73 1.50 15.28 1.94
N GLY A 74 0.70 15.87 1.07
CA GLY A 74 -0.43 15.21 0.42
C GLY A 74 0.02 14.00 -0.41
N ALA A 75 1.05 14.15 -1.24
CA ALA A 75 1.61 13.06 -2.03
C ALA A 75 2.12 11.91 -1.14
N GLU A 76 2.79 12.23 -0.02
CA GLU A 76 3.22 11.22 0.96
C GLU A 76 2.04 10.44 1.54
N ASN A 77 0.95 11.13 1.91
CA ASN A 77 -0.25 10.50 2.45
C ASN A 77 -0.94 9.58 1.43
N VAL A 78 -1.03 10.01 0.18
CA VAL A 78 -1.57 9.21 -0.93
C VAL A 78 -0.71 7.97 -1.15
N ILE A 79 0.63 8.12 -1.23
CA ILE A 79 1.56 7.00 -1.38
C ILE A 79 1.41 6.01 -0.22
N ARG A 80 1.36 6.51 1.02
CA ARG A 80 1.18 5.68 2.21
C ARG A 80 -0.11 4.86 2.14
N GLY A 81 -1.23 5.51 1.83
CA GLY A 81 -2.53 4.85 1.71
C GLY A 81 -2.57 3.77 0.61
N ARG A 82 -1.77 3.93 -0.46
CA ARG A 82 -1.61 2.92 -1.51
C ARG A 82 -0.72 1.77 -1.09
N ILE A 83 0.36 2.05 -0.37
CA ILE A 83 1.26 1.01 0.13
C ILE A 83 0.56 0.11 1.16
N ASP A 84 -0.28 0.69 2.01
CA ASP A 84 -1.08 -0.07 2.98
C ASP A 84 -1.92 -1.16 2.29
N GLN A 85 -2.33 -0.93 1.04
CA GLN A 85 -3.14 -1.87 0.23
C GLN A 85 -2.30 -2.99 -0.37
N LEU A 86 -1.01 -2.75 -0.60
CA LEU A 86 -0.07 -3.77 -1.05
C LEU A 86 0.20 -4.82 0.04
N GLY A 87 -0.23 -4.56 1.29
CA GLY A 87 0.02 -5.43 2.43
C GLY A 87 1.50 -5.45 2.85
N VAL A 88 2.28 -4.45 2.42
CA VAL A 88 3.69 -4.31 2.80
C VAL A 88 3.75 -3.93 4.27
N THR A 89 4.42 -4.76 5.06
CA THR A 89 4.58 -4.52 6.50
C THR A 89 5.89 -3.76 6.69
N GLU A 90 5.82 -2.53 7.21
CA GLU A 90 6.96 -1.63 7.47
C GLU A 90 7.54 -0.93 6.22
N PRO A 91 6.75 -0.20 5.42
CA PRO A 91 7.31 0.64 4.38
C PRO A 91 8.07 1.84 4.95
N VAL A 92 9.11 2.26 4.24
CA VAL A 92 9.85 3.51 4.55
C VAL A 92 9.44 4.54 3.52
N ILE A 93 8.86 5.65 3.98
CA ILE A 93 8.47 6.77 3.12
C ILE A 93 9.14 8.00 3.71
N VAL A 94 10.11 8.56 3.00
CA VAL A 94 10.94 9.65 3.50
C VAL A 94 11.03 10.73 2.44
N ARG A 95 10.77 11.97 2.82
CA ARG A 95 11.00 13.10 1.94
C ARG A 95 12.50 13.36 1.78
N GLN A 96 12.95 13.53 0.54
CA GLN A 96 14.34 13.85 0.21
C GLN A 96 14.43 15.22 -0.45
N GLY A 97 14.77 16.25 0.32
CA GLY A 97 14.74 17.64 -0.15
C GLY A 97 13.32 18.14 -0.36
N ASP A 98 13.14 19.10 -1.28
CA ASP A 98 11.87 19.81 -1.43
C ASP A 98 10.90 19.15 -2.44
N THR A 99 11.41 18.30 -3.33
CA THR A 99 10.65 17.80 -4.49
C THR A 99 10.69 16.29 -4.63
N ARG A 100 11.33 15.55 -3.72
CA ARG A 100 11.49 14.09 -3.87
C ARG A 100 10.98 13.31 -2.67
N ILE A 101 10.53 12.09 -2.93
CA ILE A 101 10.08 11.12 -1.93
C ILE A 101 10.78 9.80 -2.20
N LEU A 102 11.58 9.34 -1.25
CA LEU A 102 12.14 8.00 -1.23
C LEU A 102 11.10 7.04 -0.64
N VAL A 103 10.80 5.98 -1.37
CA VAL A 103 9.88 4.93 -0.95
C VAL A 103 10.60 3.60 -0.99
N GLU A 104 10.61 2.87 0.13
CA GLU A 104 11.14 1.52 0.22
C GLU A 104 10.05 0.57 0.68
N LEU A 105 9.89 -0.54 -0.05
CA LEU A 105 8.90 -1.57 0.17
C LEU A 105 9.59 -2.92 0.41
N PRO A 106 10.07 -3.18 1.63
CA PRO A 106 10.72 -4.45 1.97
C PRO A 106 9.74 -5.63 1.84
N GLY A 107 10.21 -6.74 1.29
CA GLY A 107 9.44 -7.98 1.19
C GLY A 107 8.27 -7.93 0.21
N VAL A 108 8.18 -6.89 -0.65
CA VAL A 108 7.18 -6.87 -1.73
C VAL A 108 7.46 -8.00 -2.72
N LYS A 109 6.43 -8.78 -3.06
CA LYS A 109 6.58 -9.94 -3.96
C LYS A 109 6.69 -9.52 -5.42
N ASP A 110 5.90 -8.54 -5.81
CA ASP A 110 5.85 -8.00 -7.17
C ASP A 110 6.23 -6.53 -7.14
N SER A 111 7.49 -6.26 -7.48
CA SER A 111 8.04 -4.90 -7.47
C SER A 111 7.44 -4.04 -8.58
N GLN A 112 7.23 -4.59 -9.78
CA GLN A 112 6.66 -3.83 -10.90
C GLN A 112 5.24 -3.37 -10.56
N ARG A 113 4.43 -4.30 -10.05
CA ARG A 113 3.07 -4.00 -9.62
C ARG A 113 3.00 -2.94 -8.52
N ALA A 114 3.91 -3.01 -7.56
CA ALA A 114 3.99 -2.03 -6.49
C ALA A 114 4.33 -0.63 -7.04
N LEU A 115 5.31 -0.55 -7.94
CA LEU A 115 5.72 0.70 -8.61
C LEU A 115 4.58 1.30 -9.45
N GLU A 116 3.81 0.47 -10.15
CA GLU A 116 2.62 0.92 -10.89
C GLU A 116 1.58 1.55 -9.97
N ILE A 117 1.25 0.89 -8.84
CA ILE A 117 0.22 1.36 -7.92
C ILE A 117 0.64 2.69 -7.25
N ILE A 118 1.88 2.81 -6.78
CA ILE A 118 2.35 4.06 -6.15
C ILE A 118 2.56 5.19 -7.16
N GLY A 119 2.85 4.87 -8.43
CA GLY A 119 3.16 5.84 -9.47
C GLY A 119 1.96 6.40 -10.23
N LYS A 120 0.77 5.77 -10.15
CA LYS A 120 -0.45 6.27 -10.82
C LYS A 120 -0.88 7.64 -10.27
N THR A 121 -1.41 8.55 -11.08
CA THR A 121 -1.99 9.78 -10.51
C THR A 121 -3.32 9.49 -9.82
N ALA A 122 -4.11 8.56 -10.38
CA ALA A 122 -5.45 8.18 -9.92
C ALA A 122 -6.45 9.36 -9.90
N SER A 123 -6.37 10.23 -10.91
CA SER A 123 -7.30 11.34 -11.12
C SER A 123 -8.65 10.80 -11.63
N LEU A 124 -9.59 10.61 -10.70
CA LEU A 124 -10.96 10.22 -11.01
C LEU A 124 -11.80 11.43 -11.42
N GLN A 125 -12.51 11.32 -12.55
CA GLN A 125 -13.41 12.35 -13.05
C GLN A 125 -14.72 11.73 -13.57
N PHE A 126 -15.83 12.43 -13.32
CA PHE A 126 -17.13 12.13 -13.90
C PHE A 126 -17.42 13.22 -14.93
N ILE A 127 -17.58 12.83 -16.18
CA ILE A 127 -17.73 13.76 -17.31
C ILE A 127 -19.10 13.55 -17.94
N SER A 128 -19.81 14.64 -18.20
CA SER A 128 -21.09 14.59 -18.91
C SER A 128 -20.93 14.32 -20.41
N SER A 129 -22.05 14.08 -21.09
CA SER A 129 -22.11 14.00 -22.56
C SER A 129 -21.65 15.28 -23.26
N ASP A 130 -21.68 16.42 -22.59
CA ASP A 130 -21.21 17.72 -23.10
C ASP A 130 -19.72 17.99 -22.81
N ASN A 131 -18.97 17.00 -22.31
CA ASN A 131 -17.59 17.12 -21.84
C ASN A 131 -17.41 18.07 -20.63
N GLU A 132 -18.45 18.27 -19.81
CA GLU A 132 -18.32 19.02 -18.56
C GLU A 132 -17.91 18.09 -17.40
N VAL A 133 -16.93 18.51 -16.59
CA VAL A 133 -16.56 17.79 -15.36
C VAL A 133 -17.64 18.03 -14.31
N ILE A 134 -18.36 16.97 -13.96
CA ILE A 134 -19.44 16.98 -12.96
C ILE A 134 -18.86 16.95 -11.54
N LEU A 135 -17.96 15.99 -11.28
CA LEU A 135 -17.29 15.80 -10.00
C LEU A 135 -15.96 15.05 -10.18
N THR A 136 -15.08 15.18 -9.20
CA THR A 136 -13.76 14.54 -9.15
C THR A 136 -13.66 13.53 -8.01
N GLY A 137 -12.53 12.82 -7.94
CA GLY A 137 -12.19 11.95 -6.81
C GLY A 137 -12.24 12.63 -5.45
N ASP A 138 -12.01 13.94 -5.37
CA ASP A 138 -12.09 14.71 -4.12
C ASP A 138 -13.50 14.70 -3.50
N ASN A 139 -14.52 14.48 -4.33
CA ASN A 139 -15.91 14.36 -3.89
C ASN A 139 -16.29 12.95 -3.45
N VAL A 140 -15.35 12.00 -3.45
CA VAL A 140 -15.55 10.61 -3.02
C VAL A 140 -15.05 10.43 -1.59
N ARG A 141 -15.97 10.10 -0.68
CA ARG A 141 -15.67 9.83 0.73
C ARG A 141 -15.21 8.40 0.99
N ASP A 142 -15.76 7.44 0.26
CA ASP A 142 -15.43 6.02 0.41
C ASP A 142 -15.65 5.30 -0.93
N ALA A 143 -14.91 4.22 -1.15
CA ALA A 143 -15.07 3.35 -2.32
C ALA A 143 -14.84 1.90 -1.89
N LYS A 144 -15.67 0.96 -2.36
CA LYS A 144 -15.57 -0.47 -2.01
C LYS A 144 -15.86 -1.36 -3.20
N ALA A 145 -15.10 -2.43 -3.33
CA ALA A 145 -15.45 -3.52 -4.21
C ALA A 145 -16.61 -4.31 -3.62
N VAL A 146 -17.65 -4.51 -4.42
CA VAL A 146 -18.84 -5.27 -4.04
C VAL A 146 -19.27 -6.14 -5.22
N TYR A 147 -20.02 -7.20 -4.92
CA TYR A 147 -20.76 -7.93 -5.95
C TYR A 147 -22.16 -7.32 -6.04
N GLY A 148 -22.57 -6.95 -7.25
CA GLY A 148 -23.95 -6.59 -7.53
C GLY A 148 -24.81 -7.78 -7.89
N GLU A 149 -25.94 -7.49 -8.52
CA GLU A 149 -26.83 -8.53 -9.04
C GLU A 149 -26.09 -9.45 -10.02
N GLN A 150 -26.49 -10.71 -10.07
CA GLN A 150 -25.86 -11.75 -10.90
C GLN A 150 -24.36 -11.97 -10.64
N ASN A 151 -23.88 -11.65 -9.43
CA ASN A 151 -22.47 -11.83 -9.04
C ASN A 151 -21.49 -11.01 -9.90
N GLN A 152 -21.95 -9.87 -10.44
CA GLN A 152 -21.10 -8.96 -11.21
C GLN A 152 -20.22 -8.11 -10.27
N PRO A 153 -18.89 -8.13 -10.40
CA PRO A 153 -18.03 -7.29 -9.61
C PRO A 153 -18.19 -5.81 -10.01
N MET A 154 -18.25 -4.94 -9.02
CA MET A 154 -18.44 -3.50 -9.20
C MET A 154 -17.75 -2.71 -8.09
N VAL A 155 -17.54 -1.41 -8.33
CA VAL A 155 -17.05 -0.49 -7.30
C VAL A 155 -18.20 0.39 -6.84
N SER A 156 -18.61 0.25 -5.59
CA SER A 156 -19.54 1.17 -4.92
C SER A 156 -18.77 2.38 -4.41
N LEU A 157 -19.28 3.58 -4.69
CA LEU A 157 -18.73 4.85 -4.26
C LEU A 157 -19.73 5.54 -3.33
N LYS A 158 -19.22 6.16 -2.26
CA LYS A 158 -19.98 7.07 -1.41
C LYS A 158 -19.42 8.46 -1.59
N LEU A 159 -20.24 9.36 -2.09
CA LEU A 159 -19.91 10.76 -2.27
C LEU A 159 -20.02 11.53 -0.95
N ASP A 160 -19.30 12.62 -0.84
CA ASP A 160 -19.53 13.60 0.22
C ASP A 160 -20.83 14.41 -0.04
N SER A 161 -21.18 15.31 0.88
CA SER A 161 -22.42 16.10 0.77
C SER A 161 -22.44 17.08 -0.40
N GLU A 162 -21.28 17.53 -0.89
CA GLU A 162 -21.17 18.41 -2.05
C GLU A 162 -21.28 17.60 -3.35
N GLY A 163 -20.53 16.50 -3.43
CA GLY A 163 -20.56 15.52 -4.50
C GLY A 163 -21.95 14.96 -4.72
N ALA A 164 -22.67 14.57 -3.66
CA ALA A 164 -24.04 14.08 -3.76
C ALA A 164 -24.98 15.12 -4.40
N LYS A 165 -24.84 16.41 -4.06
CA LYS A 165 -25.65 17.49 -4.64
C LYS A 165 -25.31 17.75 -6.11
N LYS A 166 -24.01 17.77 -6.46
CA LYS A 166 -23.54 17.93 -7.85
C LYS A 166 -24.02 16.75 -8.70
N PHE A 167 -23.88 15.54 -8.19
CA PHE A 167 -24.27 14.31 -8.88
C PHE A 167 -25.78 14.24 -9.09
N ALA A 168 -26.60 14.58 -8.08
CA ALA A 168 -28.05 14.64 -8.23
C ALA A 168 -28.47 15.57 -9.37
N LYS A 169 -27.96 16.81 -9.38
CA LYS A 169 -28.22 17.80 -10.44
C LYS A 169 -27.79 17.29 -11.82
N ALA A 170 -26.63 16.65 -11.90
CA ALA A 170 -26.12 16.10 -13.15
C ALA A 170 -27.01 14.96 -13.65
N THR A 171 -27.41 14.02 -12.78
CA THR A 171 -28.30 12.92 -13.17
C THR A 171 -29.70 13.38 -13.59
N GLU A 172 -30.17 14.52 -13.09
CA GLU A 172 -31.40 15.17 -13.55
C GLU A 172 -31.24 15.81 -14.93
N LYS A 173 -30.16 16.57 -15.15
CA LYS A 173 -29.86 17.23 -16.42
C LYS A 173 -29.56 16.23 -17.55
N TYR A 174 -28.85 15.17 -17.24
CA TYR A 174 -28.33 14.17 -18.18
C TYR A 174 -29.13 12.87 -18.16
N PHE A 175 -30.44 12.95 -17.88
CA PHE A 175 -31.33 11.80 -17.92
C PHE A 175 -31.30 11.11 -19.30
N ASP A 176 -31.24 9.78 -19.32
CA ASP A 176 -31.06 8.95 -20.52
C ASP A 176 -29.78 9.22 -21.34
N GLN A 177 -28.83 9.97 -20.79
CA GLN A 177 -27.53 10.25 -21.40
C GLN A 177 -26.40 9.54 -20.62
N PRO A 178 -25.27 9.24 -21.27
CA PRO A 178 -24.12 8.65 -20.59
C PRO A 178 -23.41 9.68 -19.71
N ILE A 179 -22.97 9.25 -18.53
CA ILE A 179 -21.95 9.95 -17.74
C ILE A 179 -20.70 9.08 -17.79
N ALA A 180 -19.63 9.59 -18.38
CA ALA A 180 -18.35 8.90 -18.45
C ALA A 180 -17.62 8.99 -17.11
N ILE A 181 -17.06 7.88 -16.67
CA ILE A 181 -16.22 7.77 -15.48
C ILE A 181 -14.81 7.48 -15.98
N MET A 182 -13.92 8.44 -15.73
CA MET A 182 -12.55 8.44 -16.24
C MET A 182 -11.56 8.37 -15.09
N LEU A 183 -10.47 7.63 -15.29
CA LEU A 183 -9.32 7.58 -14.40
C LEU A 183 -8.06 7.83 -15.23
N ASP A 184 -7.30 8.87 -14.90
CA ASP A 184 -6.07 9.24 -15.61
C ASP A 184 -6.27 9.34 -17.14
N GLU A 185 -7.32 10.05 -17.56
CA GLU A 185 -7.74 10.25 -18.97
C GLU A 185 -8.26 8.99 -19.69
N GLN A 186 -8.29 7.84 -19.03
CA GLN A 186 -8.86 6.60 -19.58
C GLN A 186 -10.30 6.42 -19.13
N VAL A 187 -11.20 6.14 -20.08
CA VAL A 187 -12.60 5.82 -19.78
C VAL A 187 -12.68 4.43 -19.17
N ILE A 188 -13.10 4.36 -17.90
CA ILE A 188 -13.29 3.10 -17.17
C ILE A 188 -14.70 2.55 -17.39
N SER A 189 -15.70 3.43 -17.37
CA SER A 189 -17.10 3.07 -17.60
C SER A 189 -17.88 4.28 -18.10
N ALA A 190 -18.96 4.06 -18.85
CA ALA A 190 -19.83 5.13 -19.33
C ALA A 190 -21.31 4.72 -19.21
N PRO A 191 -21.82 4.53 -17.98
CA PRO A 191 -23.20 4.11 -17.78
C PRO A 191 -24.19 5.19 -18.20
N THR A 192 -25.33 4.78 -18.75
CA THR A 192 -26.46 5.67 -19.03
C THR A 192 -27.22 5.97 -17.74
N VAL A 193 -27.52 7.24 -17.50
CA VAL A 193 -28.34 7.65 -16.36
C VAL A 193 -29.79 7.23 -16.59
N LYS A 194 -30.34 6.44 -15.66
CA LYS A 194 -31.73 5.94 -15.73
C LYS A 194 -32.65 6.47 -14.62
N ALA A 195 -32.07 7.13 -13.62
CA ALA A 195 -32.80 7.72 -12.51
C ALA A 195 -32.00 8.88 -11.93
N VAL A 196 -32.68 9.83 -11.28
CA VAL A 196 -32.04 10.90 -10.51
C VAL A 196 -31.50 10.31 -9.22
N ILE A 197 -30.19 10.48 -8.98
CA ILE A 197 -29.50 9.88 -7.83
C ILE A 197 -29.28 10.95 -6.76
N THR A 198 -30.11 10.92 -5.71
CA THR A 198 -30.03 11.87 -4.58
C THR A 198 -29.36 11.28 -3.34
N THR A 199 -29.09 9.98 -3.34
CA THR A 199 -28.54 9.24 -2.19
C THR A 199 -27.05 9.52 -1.95
N GLY A 200 -26.35 10.07 -2.95
CA GLY A 200 -24.89 10.22 -2.91
C GLY A 200 -24.13 8.90 -3.07
N GLU A 201 -24.78 7.84 -3.50
CA GLU A 201 -24.13 6.57 -3.82
C GLU A 201 -24.06 6.37 -5.34
N ALA A 202 -22.90 5.96 -5.84
CA ALA A 202 -22.68 5.66 -7.26
C ALA A 202 -22.01 4.29 -7.41
N VAL A 203 -22.18 3.65 -8.57
CA VAL A 203 -21.55 2.36 -8.87
C VAL A 203 -20.81 2.41 -10.20
N ILE A 204 -19.59 1.88 -10.22
CA ILE A 204 -18.82 1.61 -11.43
C ILE A 204 -19.00 0.14 -11.76
N THR A 205 -19.73 -0.14 -12.84
CA THR A 205 -20.04 -1.50 -13.31
C THR A 205 -18.99 -1.98 -14.32
N ASN A 206 -19.16 -3.22 -14.81
CA ASN A 206 -18.32 -3.83 -15.85
C ASN A 206 -16.86 -4.06 -15.43
N MET A 207 -16.62 -4.39 -14.15
CA MET A 207 -15.30 -4.81 -13.70
C MET A 207 -15.01 -6.24 -14.16
N GLN A 208 -13.77 -6.52 -14.50
CA GLN A 208 -13.36 -7.85 -14.97
C GLN A 208 -13.35 -8.89 -13.84
N SER A 209 -13.00 -8.47 -12.63
CA SER A 209 -12.92 -9.32 -11.44
C SER A 209 -13.13 -8.49 -10.17
N ILE A 210 -13.37 -9.17 -9.05
CA ILE A 210 -13.49 -8.49 -7.74
C ILE A 210 -12.14 -7.94 -7.29
N GLU A 211 -11.04 -8.59 -7.67
CA GLU A 211 -9.67 -8.14 -7.38
C GLU A 211 -9.38 -6.81 -8.10
N ASN A 212 -9.76 -6.68 -9.37
CA ASN A 212 -9.61 -5.44 -10.13
C ASN A 212 -10.51 -4.34 -9.56
N ALA A 213 -11.74 -4.68 -9.15
CA ALA A 213 -12.63 -3.75 -8.46
C ALA A 213 -12.03 -3.29 -7.12
N ALA A 214 -11.40 -4.20 -6.37
CA ALA A 214 -10.79 -3.91 -5.07
C ALA A 214 -9.61 -2.96 -5.24
N GLU A 215 -8.75 -3.19 -6.23
CA GLU A 215 -7.66 -2.29 -6.56
C GLU A 215 -8.19 -0.90 -6.95
N LEU A 216 -9.15 -0.81 -7.87
CA LEU A 216 -9.70 0.47 -8.30
C LEU A 216 -10.32 1.23 -7.13
N ALA A 217 -11.13 0.56 -6.31
CA ALA A 217 -11.71 1.15 -5.11
C ALA A 217 -10.63 1.69 -4.16
N ALA A 218 -9.52 0.97 -4.05
CA ALA A 218 -8.44 1.32 -3.15
C ALA A 218 -7.61 2.50 -3.69
N LEU A 219 -7.37 2.58 -5.00
CA LEU A 219 -6.80 3.77 -5.66
C LEU A 219 -7.69 4.99 -5.46
N ILE A 220 -9.01 4.85 -5.63
CA ILE A 220 -9.96 5.95 -5.43
C ILE A 220 -9.96 6.44 -3.98
N ARG A 221 -9.95 5.53 -2.98
CA ARG A 221 -9.86 5.91 -1.56
C ARG A 221 -8.56 6.61 -1.19
N ALA A 222 -7.45 6.22 -1.83
CA ALA A 222 -6.17 6.88 -1.61
C ALA A 222 -6.16 8.32 -2.14
N GLY A 223 -7.05 8.64 -3.09
CA GLY A 223 -7.15 9.95 -3.71
C GLY A 223 -6.15 10.16 -4.83
N ALA A 224 -6.35 11.25 -5.56
CA ALA A 224 -5.43 11.67 -6.61
C ALA A 224 -4.14 12.23 -6.00
N LEU A 225 -3.02 12.04 -6.69
CA LEU A 225 -1.78 12.72 -6.30
C LEU A 225 -1.95 14.23 -6.51
N PRO A 226 -1.62 15.08 -5.51
CA PRO A 226 -1.72 16.54 -5.64
C PRO A 226 -0.67 17.13 -6.58
N VAL A 227 0.34 16.34 -6.96
CA VAL A 227 1.34 16.63 -7.99
C VAL A 227 1.76 15.32 -8.64
N ASP A 228 1.95 15.33 -9.95
CA ASP A 228 2.44 14.16 -10.68
C ASP A 228 3.84 13.79 -10.21
N LEU A 229 4.12 12.49 -10.07
CA LEU A 229 5.41 11.98 -9.60
C LEU A 229 6.05 11.13 -10.69
N GLU A 230 7.30 11.43 -11.03
CA GLU A 230 8.11 10.61 -11.93
C GLU A 230 9.10 9.74 -11.16
N GLN A 231 9.28 8.50 -11.62
CA GLN A 231 10.27 7.58 -11.05
C GLN A 231 11.66 7.97 -11.58
N ARG A 232 12.51 8.55 -10.72
CA ARG A 232 13.89 8.93 -11.08
C ARG A 232 14.85 7.77 -11.02
N GLN A 233 14.72 6.94 -9.99
CA GLN A 233 15.60 5.82 -9.74
C GLN A 233 14.80 4.70 -9.10
N VAL A 234 14.93 3.49 -9.66
CA VAL A 234 14.32 2.27 -9.13
C VAL A 234 15.44 1.27 -8.86
N MET A 235 15.47 0.73 -7.65
CA MET A 235 16.38 -0.31 -7.22
C MET A 235 15.57 -1.49 -6.69
N THR A 236 15.68 -2.63 -7.35
CA THR A 236 15.06 -3.87 -6.89
C THR A 236 16.14 -4.77 -6.32
N VAL A 237 15.99 -5.17 -5.06
CA VAL A 237 16.91 -6.09 -4.39
C VAL A 237 16.24 -7.46 -4.30
N GLY A 238 16.89 -8.48 -4.87
CA GLY A 238 16.41 -9.85 -4.79
C GLY A 238 16.57 -10.43 -3.37
N PRO A 239 15.63 -11.27 -2.90
CA PRO A 239 15.67 -11.87 -1.56
C PRO A 239 16.90 -12.79 -1.32
N THR A 240 17.57 -13.24 -2.38
CA THR A 240 18.74 -14.13 -2.30
C THR A 240 20.02 -13.43 -1.82
N LEU A 241 20.23 -12.16 -2.20
CA LEU A 241 21.42 -11.38 -1.81
C LEU A 241 21.49 -11.14 -0.28
N GLY A 242 20.33 -10.97 0.35
CA GLY A 242 20.20 -10.77 1.78
C GLY A 242 20.38 -12.05 2.61
N ALA A 243 19.74 -13.15 2.18
CA ALA A 243 19.83 -14.43 2.85
C ALA A 243 21.25 -15.00 2.86
N ASP A 244 21.99 -14.83 1.76
CA ASP A 244 23.38 -15.30 1.63
C ASP A 244 24.34 -14.50 2.52
N SER A 245 24.13 -13.18 2.62
CA SER A 245 24.95 -12.29 3.47
C SER A 245 24.75 -12.58 4.96
N LEU A 246 23.50 -12.84 5.37
CA LEU A 246 23.18 -13.26 6.74
C LEU A 246 23.76 -14.64 7.05
N ASN A 247 23.61 -15.62 6.15
CA ASN A 247 24.14 -16.96 6.34
C ASN A 247 25.67 -17.00 6.39
N LYS A 248 26.36 -16.17 5.60
CA LYS A 248 27.82 -16.02 5.68
C LYS A 248 28.26 -15.42 7.01
N SER A 249 27.54 -14.41 7.51
CA SER A 249 27.85 -13.77 8.80
C SER A 249 27.57 -14.66 10.01
N LEU A 250 26.58 -15.55 9.93
CA LEU A 250 26.29 -16.55 10.99
C LEU A 250 27.28 -17.73 11.01
N LYS A 251 28.01 -17.94 9.91
CA LYS A 251 29.00 -19.02 9.78
C LYS A 251 30.44 -18.56 10.04
N ALA A 252 30.68 -17.25 10.09
CA ALA A 252 31.97 -16.63 10.42
C ALA A 252 32.08 -16.42 11.94
#